data_AF-A0A9W9YR09-F1
#
_entry.id   AF-A0A9W9YR09-F1
#
_cell.length_a   1.000
_cell.length_b   1.000
_cell.length_c   1.000
_cell.angle_alpha   90.00
_cell.angle_beta   90.00
_cell.angle_gamma   90.00
#
_symmetry.space_group_name_H-M   'P 1'
#
loop_
_entity.id
_entity.type
_entity.pdbx_description
1 polymer ?
#
loop_
_entity_poly.entity_id
_entity_poly.type
_entity_poly.pdbx_seq_one_letter_code
_entity_poly.pdbx_strand_id
1 'polypeptide(L)'
;MCVEVKESYMNAISSMSGCALAYFFLAIEAMSDGGVKVGLPRALSIDLATQTLIGAARLVQETGKHPGQLKDEVCSPGGTTIAGIQTLERAGFRSSLIDAVDTSTKRATEIAELLKSKGK
;
A
#
# COMPACT_ATOMS: atom_id res chain seq x y z
N MET A 1 -1.66 17.74 1.48
CA MET A 1 -2.83 17.81 2.37
C MET A 1 -2.34 18.26 3.74
N CYS A 2 -3.01 19.21 4.36
CA CYS A 2 -2.77 19.60 5.76
C CYS A 2 -4.11 19.50 6.48
N VAL A 3 -4.17 18.73 7.56
CA VAL A 3 -5.39 18.49 8.34
C VAL A 3 -5.05 18.43 9.82
N GLU A 4 -5.90 19.02 10.65
CA GLU A 4 -5.78 18.93 12.10
C GLU A 4 -6.27 17.55 12.56
N VAL A 5 -5.51 16.93 13.45
CA VAL A 5 -5.78 15.59 13.96
C VAL A 5 -5.56 15.54 15.47
N LYS A 6 -6.23 14.59 16.13
CA LYS A 6 -5.98 14.33 17.55
C LYS A 6 -4.61 13.70 17.73
N GLU A 7 -3.91 14.08 18.79
CA GLU A 7 -2.61 13.50 19.18
C GLU A 7 -2.66 11.97 19.30
N SER A 8 -3.79 11.42 19.75
CA SER A 8 -4.01 9.97 19.86
C SER A 8 -3.93 9.22 18.53
N TYR A 9 -3.98 9.91 17.39
CA TYR A 9 -3.85 9.32 16.06
C TYR A 9 -2.42 9.33 15.54
N MET A 10 -1.47 10.00 16.21
CA MET A 10 -0.13 10.22 15.66
C MET A 10 0.64 8.93 15.37
N ASN A 11 0.55 7.91 16.23
CA ASN A 11 1.18 6.61 15.97
C ASN A 11 0.58 5.92 14.74
N ALA A 12 -0.75 5.91 14.63
CA ALA A 12 -1.45 5.32 13.49
C ALA A 12 -1.16 6.08 12.19
N ILE A 13 -1.10 7.41 12.23
CA ILE A 13 -0.76 8.25 11.08
C ILE A 13 0.68 7.99 10.64
N SER A 14 1.61 7.86 11.58
CA SER A 14 3.01 7.56 11.29
C SER A 14 3.17 6.21 10.58
N SER A 15 2.46 5.19 11.04
CA SER A 15 2.37 3.89 10.39
C SER A 15 1.73 3.96 9.00
N MET A 16 0.64 4.70 8.86
CA MET A 16 -0.10 4.82 7.59
C MET A 16 0.57 5.69 6.54
N SER A 17 1.42 6.64 6.93
CA SER A 17 2.06 7.58 6.00
C SER A 17 3.55 7.28 5.82
N GLY A 18 4.32 7.29 6.92
CA GLY A 18 5.76 7.06 6.88
C GLY A 18 6.09 5.63 6.53
N CYS A 19 5.60 4.66 7.32
CA CYS A 19 5.92 3.25 7.10
C CYS A 19 5.31 2.71 5.79
N ALA A 20 4.11 3.17 5.42
CA ALA A 20 3.44 2.72 4.21
C ALA A 20 4.22 2.97 2.91
N LEU A 21 5.07 4.01 2.86
CA LEU A 21 5.95 4.23 1.70
C LEU A 21 6.85 3.02 1.44
N ALA A 22 7.41 2.41 2.49
CA ALA A 22 8.24 1.21 2.35
C ALA A 22 7.44 0.01 1.82
N TYR A 23 6.16 -0.12 2.21
CA TYR A 23 5.29 -1.19 1.71
C TYR A 23 5.04 -1.04 0.21
N PHE A 24 4.88 0.20 -0.26
CA PHE A 24 4.68 0.47 -1.68
C PHE A 24 5.97 0.37 -2.50
N PHE A 25 7.15 0.67 -1.94
CA PHE A 25 8.42 0.37 -2.58
C PHE A 25 8.59 -1.14 -2.79
N LEU A 26 8.27 -1.94 -1.77
CA LEU A 26 8.25 -3.40 -1.87
C LEU A 26 7.26 -3.88 -2.95
N ALA A 27 6.07 -3.27 -3.03
CA ALA A 27 5.08 -3.60 -4.05
C ALA A 27 5.59 -3.27 -5.47
N ILE A 28 6.22 -2.11 -5.68
CA ILE A 28 6.81 -1.72 -6.97
C ILE A 28 7.92 -2.70 -7.36
N GLU A 29 8.80 -3.06 -6.42
CA GLU A 29 9.87 -4.03 -6.65
C GLU A 29 9.31 -5.39 -7.07
N ALA A 30 8.33 -5.92 -6.30
CA ALA A 30 7.71 -7.20 -6.59
C ALA A 30 6.93 -7.21 -7.92
N MET A 31 6.23 -6.13 -8.25
CA MET A 31 5.57 -5.98 -9.55
C MET A 31 6.60 -5.92 -10.69
N SER A 32 7.73 -5.26 -10.45
CA SER A 32 8.82 -5.18 -11.43
C SER A 32 9.47 -6.54 -11.68
N ASP A 33 9.66 -7.35 -10.63
CA ASP A 33 10.09 -8.75 -10.74
C ASP A 33 9.09 -9.58 -11.55
N GLY A 34 7.79 -9.37 -11.31
CA GLY A 34 6.72 -9.97 -12.11
C GLY A 34 6.83 -9.59 -13.60
N GLY A 35 7.10 -8.32 -13.89
CA GLY A 35 7.34 -7.81 -15.25
C GLY A 35 8.52 -8.51 -15.94
N VAL A 36 9.66 -8.62 -15.24
CA VAL A 36 10.83 -9.34 -15.75
C VAL A 36 10.53 -10.81 -15.98
N LYS A 37 9.80 -11.46 -15.07
CA LYS A 37 9.39 -12.86 -15.20
C LYS A 37 8.55 -13.11 -16.46
N VAL A 38 7.77 -12.13 -16.91
CA VAL A 38 6.98 -12.23 -18.15
C VAL A 38 7.69 -11.65 -19.39
N GLY A 39 8.98 -11.31 -19.27
CA GLY A 39 9.84 -10.96 -20.40
C GLY A 39 10.12 -9.47 -20.61
N LEU A 40 9.70 -8.60 -19.69
CA LEU A 40 9.99 -7.16 -19.79
C LEU A 40 11.42 -6.83 -19.31
N PRO A 41 12.08 -5.81 -19.90
CA PRO A 41 13.30 -5.26 -19.33
C PRO A 41 13.06 -4.72 -17.91
N ARG A 42 14.05 -4.86 -17.03
CA ARG A 42 13.98 -4.43 -15.63
C ARG A 42 13.60 -2.94 -15.49
N ALA A 43 14.31 -2.07 -16.21
CA ALA A 43 14.07 -0.62 -16.15
C ALA A 43 12.63 -0.28 -16.55
N LEU A 44 12.16 -0.82 -17.68
CA LEU A 44 10.79 -0.61 -18.14
C LEU A 44 9.76 -1.15 -17.12
N SER A 45 10.04 -2.28 -16.49
CA SER A 45 9.14 -2.87 -15.48
C SER A 45 8.98 -1.95 -14.27
N ILE A 46 10.08 -1.35 -13.80
CA ILE A 46 10.08 -0.37 -12.70
C ILE A 46 9.28 0.89 -13.08
N ASP A 47 9.51 1.42 -14.28
CA ASP A 47 8.81 2.62 -14.76
C ASP A 47 7.30 2.37 -14.86
N LEU A 48 6.90 1.23 -15.45
CA LEU A 48 5.49 0.85 -15.58
C LEU A 48 4.83 0.64 -14.21
N ALA A 49 5.48 -0.08 -13.28
CA ALA A 49 4.95 -0.32 -11.94
C ALA A 49 4.78 1.01 -11.17
N THR A 50 5.77 1.88 -11.24
CA THR A 50 5.75 3.20 -10.58
C THR A 50 4.64 4.09 -11.14
N GLN A 51 4.54 4.21 -12.47
CA GLN A 51 3.52 5.03 -13.11
C GLN A 51 2.10 4.48 -12.86
N THR A 52 1.95 3.16 -12.80
CA THR A 52 0.68 2.50 -12.46
C THR A 52 0.23 2.86 -11.05
N LEU A 53 1.14 2.82 -10.07
CA LEU A 53 0.82 3.19 -8.69
C LEU A 53 0.43 4.67 -8.59
N ILE A 54 1.16 5.56 -9.27
CA ILE A 54 0.82 7.00 -9.34
C ILE A 54 -0.57 7.19 -9.94
N GLY A 55 -0.88 6.52 -11.04
CA GLY A 55 -2.19 6.58 -11.69
C GLY A 55 -3.32 6.12 -10.78
N ALA A 56 -3.15 4.98 -10.11
CA ALA A 56 -4.13 4.46 -9.15
C ALA A 56 -4.38 5.45 -7.99
N ALA A 57 -3.32 6.00 -7.40
CA ALA A 57 -3.43 6.98 -6.32
C ALA A 57 -4.15 8.27 -6.77
N ARG A 58 -3.83 8.77 -7.97
CA ARG A 58 -4.51 9.93 -8.56
C ARG A 58 -5.99 9.68 -8.81
N LEU A 59 -6.35 8.53 -9.37
CA LEU A 59 -7.76 8.18 -9.60
C LEU A 59 -8.57 8.17 -8.31
N VAL A 60 -8.03 7.64 -7.22
CA VAL A 60 -8.70 7.68 -5.91
C VAL A 60 -8.88 9.13 -5.44
N GLN A 61 -7.82 9.95 -5.55
CA GLN A 61 -7.85 11.35 -5.11
C GLN A 61 -8.80 12.23 -5.93
N GLU A 62 -8.77 12.11 -7.26
CA GLU A 62 -9.49 12.98 -8.19
C GLU A 62 -10.97 12.61 -8.31
N THR A 63 -11.30 11.32 -8.27
CA THR A 63 -12.69 10.87 -8.45
C THR A 63 -13.48 10.82 -7.15
N GLY A 64 -12.81 10.65 -6.01
CA GLY A 64 -13.45 10.41 -4.71
C GLY A 64 -14.27 9.12 -4.64
N LYS A 65 -14.21 8.26 -5.67
CA LYS A 65 -14.93 6.98 -5.70
C LYS A 65 -14.34 6.01 -4.68
N HIS A 66 -15.17 5.10 -4.21
CA HIS A 66 -14.70 4.02 -3.34
C HIS A 66 -13.64 3.17 -4.08
N PRO A 67 -12.49 2.81 -3.47
CA PRO A 67 -11.44 2.04 -4.15
C PRO A 67 -11.92 0.69 -4.69
N GLY A 68 -12.90 0.06 -4.03
CA GLY A 68 -13.54 -1.17 -4.54
C GLY A 68 -14.28 -0.95 -5.85
N GLN A 69 -14.94 0.20 -6.03
CA GLN A 69 -15.60 0.56 -7.28
C GLN A 69 -14.57 0.82 -8.38
N LEU A 70 -13.50 1.58 -8.10
CA LEU A 70 -12.43 1.81 -9.07
C LEU A 70 -11.76 0.50 -9.51
N LYS A 71 -11.55 -0.43 -8.58
CA LYS A 71 -11.08 -1.79 -8.88
C LYS A 71 -12.03 -2.50 -9.84
N ASP A 72 -13.33 -2.43 -9.60
CA ASP A 72 -14.34 -3.08 -10.45
C ASP A 72 -14.42 -2.42 -11.84
N GLU A 73 -14.26 -1.10 -11.95
CA GLU A 73 -14.21 -0.36 -13.23
C GLU A 73 -13.01 -0.79 -14.11
N VAL A 74 -11.92 -1.28 -13.51
CA VAL A 74 -10.77 -1.85 -14.24
C VAL A 74 -10.95 -3.34 -14.56
N CYS A 75 -11.86 -4.03 -13.86
CA CYS A 75 -12.08 -5.47 -14.03
C CYS A 75 -13.14 -5.76 -15.09
N SER A 76 -12.71 -6.29 -16.23
CA SER A 76 -13.63 -6.87 -17.20
C SER A 76 -14.04 -8.31 -16.80
N PRO A 77 -15.28 -8.73 -17.11
CA PRO A 77 -15.73 -10.11 -16.86
C PRO A 77 -14.81 -11.13 -17.54
N GLY A 78 -14.24 -12.06 -16.76
CA GLY A 78 -13.29 -13.07 -17.26
C GLY A 78 -11.93 -12.54 -17.74
N GLY A 79 -11.63 -11.26 -17.50
CA GLY A 79 -10.40 -10.62 -17.97
C GLY A 79 -9.14 -10.98 -17.18
N THR A 80 -8.00 -10.47 -17.65
CA THR A 80 -6.69 -10.68 -17.02
C THR A 80 -6.60 -10.04 -15.63
N THR A 81 -7.23 -8.86 -15.44
CA THR A 81 -7.23 -8.15 -14.15
C THR A 81 -7.87 -8.99 -13.04
N ILE A 82 -9.04 -9.58 -13.29
CA ILE A 82 -9.76 -10.33 -12.24
C ILE A 82 -9.04 -11.64 -11.89
N ALA A 83 -8.38 -12.29 -12.86
CA ALA A 83 -7.53 -13.45 -12.61
C ALA A 83 -6.30 -13.09 -11.74
N GLY A 84 -5.70 -11.92 -11.99
CA GLY A 84 -4.64 -11.36 -11.15
C GLY A 84 -5.11 -11.09 -9.71
N ILE A 85 -6.26 -10.42 -9.56
CA ILE A 85 -6.87 -10.14 -8.26
C ILE A 85 -7.14 -11.43 -7.49
N GLN A 86 -7.72 -12.46 -8.13
CA GLN A 86 -7.95 -13.74 -7.47
C GLN A 86 -6.67 -14.34 -6.88
N THR A 87 -5.54 -14.21 -7.58
CA THR A 87 -4.24 -14.67 -7.08
C THR A 87 -3.76 -13.86 -5.89
N LEU A 88 -3.91 -12.53 -5.93
CA LEU A 88 -3.56 -11.63 -4.81
C LEU A 88 -4.42 -11.89 -3.56
N GLU A 89 -5.73 -12.09 -3.73
CA GLU A 89 -6.64 -12.40 -2.63
C GLU A 89 -6.29 -13.76 -2.00
N ARG A 90 -6.00 -14.78 -2.82
CA ARG A 90 -5.54 -16.09 -2.31
C ARG A 90 -4.22 -15.99 -1.56
N ALA A 91 -3.33 -15.09 -1.97
CA ALA A 91 -2.06 -14.85 -1.29
C ALA A 91 -2.21 -14.01 -0.01
N GLY A 92 -3.42 -13.55 0.34
CA GLY A 92 -3.65 -12.78 1.56
C GLY A 92 -3.19 -11.32 1.46
N PHE A 93 -3.18 -10.72 0.27
CA PHE A 93 -2.69 -9.35 0.07
C PHE A 93 -3.34 -8.32 1.01
N ARG A 94 -4.67 -8.42 1.21
CA ARG A 94 -5.41 -7.52 2.11
C ARG A 94 -4.97 -7.68 3.56
N SER A 95 -4.94 -8.92 4.06
CA SER A 95 -4.53 -9.20 5.43
C SER A 95 -3.11 -8.72 5.68
N SER A 96 -2.17 -8.96 4.74
CA SER A 96 -0.79 -8.51 4.90
C SER A 96 -0.65 -7.00 5.08
N LEU A 97 -1.41 -6.19 4.34
CA LEU A 97 -1.39 -4.74 4.49
C LEU A 97 -2.03 -4.27 5.80
N ILE A 98 -3.16 -4.88 6.18
CA ILE A 98 -3.86 -4.56 7.45
C ILE A 98 -2.94 -4.90 8.64
N ASP A 99 -2.35 -6.08 8.63
CA ASP A 99 -1.47 -6.56 9.70
C ASP A 99 -0.19 -5.73 9.79
N ALA A 100 0.36 -5.27 8.67
CA ALA A 100 1.54 -4.40 8.65
C ALA A 100 1.27 -3.04 9.32
N VAL A 101 0.11 -2.45 9.06
CA VAL A 101 -0.32 -1.18 9.69
C VAL A 101 -0.54 -1.39 11.19
N ASP A 102 -1.26 -2.44 11.58
CA ASP A 102 -1.53 -2.74 12.98
C ASP A 102 -0.24 -3.01 13.77
N THR A 103 0.64 -3.86 13.22
CA THR A 103 1.91 -4.21 13.86
C THR A 103 2.84 -3.01 13.99
N SER A 104 2.97 -2.18 12.96
CA SER A 104 3.79 -0.97 13.04
C SER A 104 3.22 0.03 14.05
N THR A 105 1.89 0.16 14.14
CA THR A 105 1.24 1.08 15.09
C THR A 105 1.46 0.63 16.54
N LYS A 106 1.33 -0.68 16.80
CA LYS A 106 1.65 -1.28 18.10
C LYS A 106 3.10 -1.02 18.47
N ARG A 107 4.02 -1.26 17.53
CA ARG A 107 5.45 -1.03 17.75
C ARG A 107 5.78 0.43 18.04
N ALA A 108 5.18 1.38 17.32
CA ALA A 108 5.35 2.80 17.59
C ALA A 108 4.89 3.17 19.02
N THR A 109 3.80 2.56 19.48
CA THR A 109 3.27 2.78 20.84
C THR A 109 4.20 2.21 21.91
N GLU A 110 4.70 0.98 21.74
CA GLU A 110 5.69 0.39 22.64
C GLU A 110 6.95 1.25 22.77
N ILE A 111 7.47 1.77 21.64
CA ILE A 111 8.65 2.64 21.63
C ILE A 111 8.35 3.92 22.42
N ALA A 112 7.19 4.53 22.22
CA ALA A 112 6.80 5.74 22.93
C ALA A 112 6.70 5.51 24.45
N GLU A 113 6.21 4.36 24.89
CA GLU A 113 6.15 3.97 26.30
C GLU A 113 7.54 3.75 26.90
N LEU A 114 8.42 3.05 26.19
CA LEU A 114 9.81 2.80 26.62
C LEU A 114 10.62 4.10 26.74
N LEU A 115 10.38 5.09 25.88
CA LEU A 115 11.03 6.40 25.97
C LEU A 115 10.54 7.17 27.20
N LYS A 116 9.24 7.09 27.53
CA LYS A 116 8.69 7.68 28.76
C LYS A 116 9.28 7.05 30.03
N SER A 117 9.53 5.74 30.02
CA SER A 117 10.11 5.05 31.18
C SER A 117 11.61 5.32 31.37
N LYS A 118 12.35 5.66 30.31
CA LYS A 118 13.79 6.01 30.38
C LYS A 118 14.07 7.48 30.67
N GLY A 119 13.08 8.35 30.49
CA GLY A 119 13.16 9.79 30.78
C GLY A 119 12.70 10.18 32.20
N LYS A 120 12.38 9.19 33.05
CA LYS A 120 12.26 9.31 34.51
C LYS A 120 13.53 8.80 35.17
#